data_AF-A0A2G6DFN4-F1
#
_entry.id   AF-A0A2G6DFN4-F1
#
_cell.length_a   1.000
_cell.length_b   1.000
_cell.length_c   1.000
_cell.angle_alpha   90.00
_cell.angle_beta   90.00
_cell.angle_gamma   90.00
#
_symmetry.space_group_name_H-M   'P 1'
#
loop_
_entity.id
_entity.type
_entity.pdbx_description
1 polymer ?
#
loop_
_entity_poly.entity_id
_entity_poly.type
_entity_poly.pdbx_seq_one_letter_code
_entity_poly.pdbx_strand_id
1 'polypeptide(L)'
;MIAKMVGGTHPTDSLIPIYFLGRYFFCNFFVWITLTVRFVVGLRLFILRCAMTRKTPSKATKKPLNQKQKLIRLVHVGKGKLGWDDGTYREALEVVTGKSSSKACTVTQLKAFVRHLESKGFVATPPLQPSPKRGSKKATDKNHTLDKPDVANSKKPQVNKIEALLAEGGKPWAYAQALAMSMYKVEYLTWCDARQLQGIITALVKQNEREAKAEKY
;
A
#
# COMPACT_ATOMS: atom_id res chain seq x y z
N MET A 1 45.21 -26.86 -67.93
CA MET A 1 46.44 -26.21 -67.44
C MET A 1 46.19 -25.79 -66.00
N ILE A 2 46.89 -26.42 -65.05
CA ILE A 2 47.11 -26.03 -63.64
C ILE A 2 45.92 -26.15 -62.66
N ALA A 3 46.28 -26.66 -61.47
CA ALA A 3 45.47 -27.14 -60.36
C ALA A 3 45.36 -26.14 -59.18
N LYS A 4 44.36 -26.37 -58.30
CA LYS A 4 44.40 -26.37 -56.81
C LYS A 4 42.95 -26.28 -56.29
N MET A 5 42.34 -27.29 -55.68
CA MET A 5 42.54 -27.92 -54.35
C MET A 5 42.21 -27.04 -53.13
N VAL A 6 41.57 -27.73 -52.16
CA VAL A 6 41.23 -27.41 -50.75
C VAL A 6 39.83 -26.78 -50.58
N GLY A 7 38.86 -27.33 -49.86
CA GLY A 7 38.80 -28.47 -48.94
C GLY A 7 37.72 -28.18 -47.88
N GLY A 8 36.86 -29.14 -47.54
CA GLY A 8 35.80 -28.95 -46.54
C GLY A 8 34.83 -30.13 -46.48
N THR A 9 35.15 -31.09 -45.62
CA THR A 9 34.60 -32.45 -45.49
C THR A 9 33.21 -32.52 -44.83
N HIS A 10 32.31 -33.32 -45.42
CA HIS A 10 31.21 -34.01 -44.73
C HIS A 10 31.76 -35.22 -43.94
N PRO A 11 31.03 -35.75 -42.94
CA PRO A 11 30.22 -36.94 -43.24
C PRO A 11 28.88 -37.03 -42.49
N THR A 12 27.93 -37.65 -43.19
CA THR A 12 26.69 -38.26 -42.71
C THR A 12 26.93 -39.66 -42.12
N ASP A 13 25.97 -40.07 -41.30
CA ASP A 13 25.48 -41.45 -41.13
C ASP A 13 26.35 -42.51 -40.43
N SER A 14 25.82 -43.05 -39.32
CA SER A 14 25.74 -44.51 -39.10
C SER A 14 25.01 -44.86 -37.80
N LEU A 15 23.80 -45.38 -37.97
CA LEU A 15 23.11 -46.41 -37.18
C LEU A 15 23.96 -47.23 -36.20
N ILE A 16 23.43 -47.47 -35.00
CA ILE A 16 23.81 -48.58 -34.13
C ILE A 16 22.54 -49.33 -33.66
N PRO A 17 22.41 -50.64 -33.91
CA PRO A 17 21.29 -51.47 -33.48
C PRO A 17 21.56 -52.27 -32.17
N ILE A 18 20.51 -52.33 -31.34
CA ILE A 18 19.88 -53.45 -30.58
C ILE A 18 20.69 -54.71 -30.12
N TYR A 19 20.38 -55.11 -28.86
CA TYR A 19 20.42 -56.45 -28.20
C TYR A 19 21.64 -56.83 -27.32
N PHE A 20 21.42 -56.98 -25.99
CA PHE A 20 21.66 -58.26 -25.29
C PHE A 20 20.98 -58.34 -23.89
N LEU A 21 20.36 -59.50 -23.66
CA LEU A 21 19.83 -60.11 -22.42
C LEU A 21 20.70 -59.85 -21.17
N GLY A 22 20.27 -59.85 -19.91
CA GLY A 22 19.12 -60.42 -19.23
C GLY A 22 19.58 -60.93 -17.84
N ARG A 23 18.77 -60.70 -16.80
CA ARG A 23 18.60 -61.54 -15.58
C ARG A 23 19.84 -61.75 -14.68
N TYR A 24 19.91 -61.14 -13.49
CA TYR A 24 20.31 -61.77 -12.20
C TYR A 24 20.18 -60.73 -11.03
N PHE A 25 19.42 -61.09 -9.99
CA PHE A 25 19.48 -60.61 -8.59
C PHE A 25 19.18 -59.11 -8.33
N PHE A 26 18.02 -58.63 -7.87
CA PHE A 26 17.04 -59.18 -6.90
C PHE A 26 17.67 -59.61 -5.57
N CYS A 27 18.11 -58.66 -4.72
CA CYS A 27 18.11 -58.88 -3.26
C CYS A 27 18.31 -57.64 -2.35
N ASN A 28 18.63 -56.44 -2.84
CA ASN A 28 19.05 -55.34 -1.93
C ASN A 28 18.46 -53.96 -2.23
N PHE A 29 17.19 -53.88 -2.61
CA PHE A 29 16.51 -52.59 -2.85
C PHE A 29 15.30 -52.34 -1.93
N PHE A 30 14.77 -53.37 -1.28
CA PHE A 30 13.50 -53.29 -0.56
C PHE A 30 13.61 -52.71 0.86
N VAL A 31 14.81 -52.62 1.43
CA VAL A 31 15.03 -52.08 2.80
C VAL A 31 15.32 -50.57 2.80
N TRP A 32 15.64 -49.97 1.66
CA TRP A 32 15.98 -48.54 1.57
C TRP A 32 14.83 -47.63 1.13
N ILE A 33 13.67 -48.20 0.76
CA ILE A 33 12.45 -47.47 0.42
C ILE A 33 11.55 -47.23 1.65
N THR A 34 11.66 -48.03 2.71
CA THR A 34 10.83 -47.85 3.91
C THR A 34 11.42 -46.84 4.91
N LEU A 35 12.72 -46.50 4.83
CA LEU A 35 13.36 -45.53 5.73
C LEU A 35 13.37 -44.07 5.23
N THR A 36 12.91 -43.81 4.00
CA THR A 36 12.81 -42.45 3.44
C THR A 36 11.40 -41.86 3.52
N VAL A 37 10.35 -42.69 3.53
CA VAL A 37 8.96 -42.21 3.53
C VAL A 37 8.53 -41.68 4.92
N ARG A 38 9.20 -42.07 6.01
CA ARG A 38 8.85 -41.62 7.37
C ARG A 38 9.43 -40.24 7.75
N PHE A 39 10.39 -39.72 7.00
CA PHE A 39 11.00 -38.41 7.27
C PHE A 39 10.30 -37.26 6.50
N VAL A 40 9.77 -37.53 5.31
CA VAL A 40 9.13 -36.51 4.45
C VAL A 40 7.73 -36.11 4.93
N VAL A 41 7.00 -36.99 5.62
CA VAL A 41 5.66 -36.67 6.14
C VAL A 41 5.71 -35.92 7.48
N GLY A 42 6.85 -35.97 8.21
CA GLY A 42 7.03 -35.30 9.50
C GLY A 42 7.31 -33.80 9.42
N LEU A 43 8.02 -33.34 8.38
CA LEU A 43 8.38 -31.91 8.23
C LEU A 43 7.23 -31.07 7.64
N ARG A 44 6.25 -31.71 7.01
CA ARG A 44 5.12 -31.06 6.34
C ARG A 44 4.00 -30.62 7.31
N LEU A 45 3.97 -31.15 8.53
CA LEU A 45 3.05 -30.72 9.59
C LEU A 45 3.61 -29.60 10.49
N PHE A 46 4.93 -29.36 10.47
CA PHE A 46 5.53 -28.30 11.28
C PHE A 46 5.41 -26.91 10.62
N ILE A 47 5.43 -26.83 9.29
CA ILE A 47 5.24 -25.57 8.55
C ILE A 47 3.77 -25.09 8.56
N LEU A 48 2.79 -25.99 8.78
CA LEU A 48 1.38 -25.59 8.89
C LEU A 48 0.99 -25.00 10.26
N ARG A 49 1.85 -25.12 11.29
CA ARG A 49 1.54 -24.63 12.65
C ARG A 49 2.17 -23.27 12.99
N CYS A 50 3.06 -22.75 12.16
CA CYS A 50 3.70 -21.45 12.40
C CYS A 50 2.95 -20.25 11.79
N ALA A 51 1.85 -20.49 11.06
CA ALA A 51 1.15 -19.47 10.26
C ALA A 51 -0.13 -18.89 10.89
N MET A 52 -0.32 -18.94 12.22
CA MET A 52 -1.61 -18.54 12.80
C MET A 52 -1.57 -17.81 14.16
N THR A 53 -0.66 -16.84 14.34
CA THR A 53 -0.90 -15.71 15.28
C THR A 53 -0.30 -14.39 14.78
N ARG A 54 -0.52 -14.04 13.50
CA ARG A 54 -0.38 -12.62 13.11
C ARG A 54 -1.53 -11.84 13.72
N LYS A 55 -1.31 -11.33 14.93
CA LYS A 55 -2.17 -10.32 15.58
C LYS A 55 -2.23 -9.13 14.63
N THR A 56 -3.35 -8.97 13.94
CA THR A 56 -3.60 -7.78 13.12
C THR A 56 -3.49 -6.56 14.03
N PRO A 57 -2.79 -5.48 13.64
CA PRO A 57 -2.82 -4.25 14.42
C PRO A 57 -4.27 -3.75 14.42
N SER A 58 -4.94 -3.92 15.56
CA SER A 58 -6.23 -3.33 15.85
C SER A 58 -6.16 -1.86 15.48
N LYS A 59 -7.03 -1.42 14.56
CA LYS A 59 -7.09 -0.03 14.12
C LYS A 59 -7.25 0.84 15.36
N ALA A 60 -6.29 1.73 15.62
CA ALA A 60 -6.38 2.72 16.68
C ALA A 60 -7.66 3.54 16.46
N THR A 61 -8.71 3.22 17.23
CA THR A 61 -9.93 3.99 17.27
C THR A 61 -9.56 5.34 17.86
N LYS A 62 -9.69 6.41 17.08
CA LYS A 62 -9.51 7.77 17.60
C LYS A 62 -10.51 7.93 18.72
N LYS A 63 -10.02 8.06 19.96
CA LYS A 63 -10.86 8.33 21.13
C LYS A 63 -11.78 9.51 20.77
N PRO A 64 -13.11 9.37 20.87
CA PRO A 64 -14.00 10.48 20.55
C PRO A 64 -13.63 11.64 21.47
N LEU A 65 -13.39 12.84 20.89
CA LEU A 65 -13.14 14.03 21.70
C LEU A 65 -14.29 14.18 22.71
N ASN A 66 -13.91 14.39 23.97
CA ASN A 66 -14.85 14.66 25.05
C ASN A 66 -15.74 15.85 24.63
N GLN A 67 -17.06 15.76 24.83
CA GLN A 67 -18.03 16.79 24.40
C GLN A 67 -17.59 18.20 24.81
N LYS A 68 -16.96 18.34 25.99
CA LYS A 68 -16.37 19.59 26.47
C LYS A 68 -15.30 20.16 25.52
N GLN A 69 -14.40 19.33 25.01
CA GLN A 69 -13.34 19.76 24.09
C GLN A 69 -13.91 20.26 22.75
N LYS A 70 -14.99 19.63 22.27
CA LYS A 70 -15.68 20.07 21.05
C LYS A 70 -16.29 21.46 21.24
N LEU A 71 -16.94 21.70 22.39
CA LEU A 71 -17.52 23.00 22.73
C LEU A 71 -16.44 24.08 22.90
N ILE A 72 -15.34 23.79 23.60
CA ILE A 72 -14.22 24.73 23.74
C ILE A 72 -13.68 25.13 22.36
N ARG A 73 -13.49 24.16 21.46
CA ARG A 73 -13.05 24.44 20.09
C ARG A 73 -14.05 25.33 19.35
N LEU A 74 -15.34 25.06 19.48
CA LEU A 74 -16.40 25.84 18.84
C LEU A 74 -16.42 27.28 19.37
N VAL A 75 -16.24 27.48 20.68
CA VAL A 75 -16.08 28.81 21.29
C VAL A 75 -14.87 29.56 20.73
N HIS A 76 -13.72 28.89 20.58
CA HIS A 76 -12.54 29.52 19.98
C HIS A 76 -12.72 29.85 18.50
N VAL A 77 -13.45 29.02 17.75
CA VAL A 77 -13.83 29.35 16.36
C VAL A 77 -14.79 30.54 16.34
N GLY A 78 -15.75 30.58 17.25
CA GLY A 78 -16.72 31.66 17.38
C GLY A 78 -16.07 33.01 17.66
N LYS A 79 -15.16 33.09 18.65
CA LYS A 79 -14.43 34.34 18.92
C LYS A 79 -13.62 34.80 17.70
N GLY A 80 -13.00 33.87 16.96
CA GLY A 80 -12.24 34.18 15.76
C GLY A 80 -13.10 34.64 14.59
N LYS A 81 -14.34 34.11 14.47
CA LYS A 81 -15.30 34.53 13.45
C LYS A 81 -15.90 35.91 13.74
N LEU A 82 -16.09 36.25 15.01
CA LEU A 82 -16.56 37.56 15.44
C LEU A 82 -15.44 38.61 15.51
N GLY A 83 -14.18 38.20 15.42
CA GLY A 83 -13.03 39.11 15.50
C GLY A 83 -12.80 39.69 16.91
N TRP A 84 -13.22 39.00 17.97
CA TRP A 84 -13.01 39.47 19.34
C TRP A 84 -11.55 39.35 19.76
N ASP A 85 -11.04 40.37 20.44
CA ASP A 85 -9.75 40.32 21.10
C ASP A 85 -9.83 39.47 22.38
N ASP A 86 -8.67 39.15 22.95
CA ASP A 86 -8.61 38.32 24.15
C ASP A 86 -9.16 39.02 25.41
N GLY A 87 -9.16 40.36 25.45
CA GLY A 87 -9.77 41.15 26.51
C GLY A 87 -11.30 41.05 26.50
N THR A 88 -11.94 41.42 25.39
CA THR A 88 -13.41 41.32 25.21
C THR A 88 -13.89 39.88 25.40
N TYR A 89 -13.12 38.89 24.92
CA TYR A 89 -13.45 37.49 25.10
C TYR A 89 -13.48 37.07 26.58
N ARG A 90 -12.54 37.52 27.40
CA ARG A 90 -12.49 37.18 28.84
C ARG A 90 -13.62 37.85 29.60
N GLU A 91 -13.86 39.12 29.35
CA GLU A 91 -14.96 39.87 29.97
C GLU A 91 -16.32 39.24 29.65
N ALA A 92 -16.58 38.92 28.38
CA ALA A 92 -17.82 38.25 27.96
C ALA A 92 -17.98 36.87 28.62
N LEU A 93 -16.88 36.14 28.85
CA LEU A 93 -16.90 34.82 29.47
C LEU A 93 -17.17 34.92 30.98
N GLU A 94 -16.65 35.93 31.65
CA GLU A 94 -16.92 36.24 33.06
C GLU A 94 -18.37 36.69 33.26
N VAL A 95 -18.90 37.57 32.41
CA VAL A 95 -20.29 38.04 32.49
C VAL A 95 -21.29 36.88 32.32
N VAL A 96 -21.04 35.97 31.37
CA VAL A 96 -22.00 34.88 31.06
C VAL A 96 -21.82 33.67 31.98
N THR A 97 -20.59 33.35 32.41
CA THR A 97 -20.29 32.09 33.12
C THR A 97 -19.62 32.26 34.48
N GLY A 98 -19.19 33.47 34.84
CA GLY A 98 -18.47 33.77 36.08
C GLY A 98 -17.04 33.23 36.14
N LYS A 99 -16.45 32.86 35.00
CA LYS A 99 -15.13 32.22 34.93
C LYS A 99 -14.21 32.97 33.97
N SER A 100 -12.92 32.97 34.27
CA SER A 100 -11.89 33.61 33.44
C SER A 100 -11.38 32.73 32.29
N SER A 101 -11.77 31.45 32.23
CA SER A 101 -11.26 30.50 31.23
C SER A 101 -12.28 29.46 30.78
N SER A 102 -12.36 29.24 29.46
CA SER A 102 -13.19 28.20 28.82
C SER A 102 -12.84 26.78 29.26
N LYS A 103 -11.60 26.55 29.75
CA LYS A 103 -11.19 25.26 30.31
C LYS A 103 -11.80 24.98 31.68
N ALA A 104 -12.03 26.02 32.48
CA ALA A 104 -12.65 25.92 33.80
C ALA A 104 -14.17 25.77 33.72
N CYS A 105 -14.79 26.09 32.57
CA CYS A 105 -16.24 26.00 32.39
C CYS A 105 -16.76 24.55 32.36
N THR A 106 -17.99 24.37 32.84
CA THR A 106 -18.74 23.11 32.69
C THR A 106 -19.38 23.04 31.29
N VAL A 107 -19.85 21.86 30.89
CA VAL A 107 -20.49 21.66 29.58
C VAL A 107 -21.73 22.55 29.42
N THR A 108 -22.52 22.72 30.49
CA THR A 108 -23.72 23.57 30.50
C THR A 108 -23.36 25.04 30.30
N GLN A 109 -22.34 25.53 31.01
CA GLN A 109 -21.85 26.90 30.88
C GLN A 109 -21.29 27.17 29.48
N LEU A 110 -20.54 26.22 28.90
CA LEU A 110 -20.04 26.36 27.53
C LEU A 110 -21.18 26.43 26.51
N LYS A 111 -22.25 25.64 26.67
CA LYS A 111 -23.43 25.73 25.80
C LYS A 111 -24.14 27.09 25.92
N ALA A 112 -24.26 27.61 27.14
CA ALA A 112 -24.80 28.95 27.36
C ALA A 112 -23.95 30.03 26.67
N PHE A 113 -22.62 29.90 26.74
CA PHE A 113 -21.72 30.82 26.03
C PHE A 113 -21.82 30.70 24.51
N VAL A 114 -21.98 29.49 23.97
CA VAL A 114 -22.22 29.30 22.52
C VAL A 114 -23.52 29.99 22.09
N ARG A 115 -24.60 29.90 22.87
CA ARG A 115 -25.84 30.66 22.61
C ARG A 115 -25.63 32.18 22.66
N HIS A 116 -24.77 32.66 23.57
CA HIS A 116 -24.39 34.06 23.60
C HIS A 116 -23.58 34.47 22.36
N LEU A 117 -22.71 33.60 21.84
CA LEU A 117 -22.04 33.86 20.57
C LEU A 117 -23.05 33.89 19.40
N GLU A 118 -24.02 32.97 19.41
CA GLU A 118 -25.10 32.93 18.41
C GLU A 118 -25.93 34.22 18.40
N SER A 119 -26.28 34.76 19.57
CA SER A 119 -26.99 36.04 19.67
C SER A 119 -26.17 37.24 19.18
N LYS A 120 -24.84 37.14 19.21
CA LYS A 120 -23.91 38.15 18.67
C LYS A 120 -23.60 37.97 17.18
N GLY A 121 -24.29 37.05 16.50
CA GLY A 121 -24.17 36.84 15.05
C GLY A 121 -23.29 35.66 14.65
N PHE A 122 -22.84 34.82 15.59
CA PHE A 122 -22.13 33.58 15.25
C PHE A 122 -23.12 32.51 14.81
N VAL A 123 -23.24 32.27 13.51
CA VAL A 123 -23.96 31.09 13.01
C VAL A 123 -23.05 29.87 13.21
N ALA A 124 -23.38 29.03 14.18
CA ALA A 124 -22.75 27.72 14.34
C ALA A 124 -23.14 26.87 13.12
N THR A 125 -22.37 26.97 12.03
CA THR A 125 -22.56 26.10 10.88
C THR A 125 -22.46 24.67 11.43
N PRO A 126 -23.51 23.82 11.25
CA PRO A 126 -23.38 22.41 11.58
C PRO A 126 -22.13 21.91 10.85
N PRO A 127 -21.35 20.98 11.45
CA PRO A 127 -20.08 20.57 10.87
C PRO A 127 -20.33 20.22 9.41
N LEU A 128 -19.87 21.10 8.53
CA LEU A 128 -19.90 20.87 7.09
C LEU A 128 -19.31 19.47 6.95
N GLN A 129 -20.06 18.59 6.29
CA GLN A 129 -19.65 17.22 6.01
C GLN A 129 -18.14 17.22 5.81
N PRO A 130 -17.38 16.38 6.54
CA PRO A 130 -15.94 16.54 6.67
C PRO A 130 -15.36 16.86 5.31
N SER A 131 -14.98 18.13 5.10
CA SER A 131 -14.42 18.54 3.82
C SER A 131 -13.28 17.57 3.58
N PRO A 132 -13.27 16.81 2.47
CA PRO A 132 -12.33 15.72 2.32
C PRO A 132 -10.95 16.31 2.54
N LYS A 133 -10.30 15.93 3.65
CA LYS A 133 -8.90 16.28 3.87
C LYS A 133 -8.22 15.83 2.60
N ARG A 134 -7.66 16.77 1.83
CA ARG A 134 -6.76 16.44 0.72
C ARG A 134 -5.76 15.41 1.25
N GLY A 135 -5.95 14.13 0.89
CA GLY A 135 -5.06 13.04 1.30
C GLY A 135 -5.63 11.89 2.13
N SER A 136 -6.91 11.85 2.54
CA SER A 136 -7.46 10.60 3.11
C SER A 136 -8.03 9.72 1.99
N LYS A 137 -7.17 9.01 1.26
CA LYS A 137 -7.61 8.02 0.27
C LYS A 137 -8.52 6.99 0.97
N LYS A 138 -9.74 6.87 0.45
CA LYS A 138 -10.71 5.82 0.76
C LYS A 138 -9.99 4.47 0.59
N ALA A 139 -10.13 3.56 1.55
CA ALA A 139 -9.61 2.21 1.43
C ALA A 139 -10.33 1.51 0.28
N THR A 140 -9.77 1.62 -0.92
CA THR A 140 -10.04 0.72 -2.04
C THR A 140 -9.54 -0.67 -1.64
N ASP A 141 -10.15 -1.67 -2.25
CA ASP A 141 -9.76 -3.09 -2.21
C ASP A 141 -8.25 -3.30 -1.93
N LYS A 142 -7.98 -3.88 -0.77
CA LYS A 142 -6.71 -3.75 -0.05
C LYS A 142 -5.54 -4.50 -0.69
N ASN A 143 -5.75 -5.19 -1.81
CA ASN A 143 -4.75 -6.11 -2.34
C ASN A 143 -3.52 -5.37 -2.89
N HIS A 144 -3.68 -4.18 -3.48
CA HIS A 144 -2.55 -3.37 -3.96
C HIS A 144 -1.94 -2.45 -2.88
N THR A 145 -2.57 -2.29 -1.71
CA THR A 145 -2.03 -1.43 -0.65
C THR A 145 -1.01 -2.16 0.23
N LEU A 146 -1.06 -3.50 0.29
CA LEU A 146 -0.26 -4.29 1.22
C LEU A 146 1.26 -4.29 0.92
N ASP A 147 1.65 -4.13 -0.35
CA ASP A 147 3.05 -4.22 -0.79
C ASP A 147 3.61 -2.90 -1.33
N LYS A 148 2.98 -1.79 -0.96
CA LYS A 148 3.39 -0.47 -1.45
C LYS A 148 4.73 -0.06 -0.82
N PRO A 149 5.74 0.30 -1.62
CA PRO A 149 7.03 0.73 -1.10
C PRO A 149 6.92 2.07 -0.35
N ASP A 150 7.54 2.14 0.83
CA ASP A 150 7.73 3.41 1.53
C ASP A 150 8.89 4.18 0.89
N VAL A 151 8.58 5.37 0.38
CA VAL A 151 9.53 6.22 -0.33
C VAL A 151 9.48 7.64 0.24
N ALA A 152 10.57 8.39 0.06
CA ALA A 152 10.62 9.80 0.44
C ALA A 152 9.43 10.60 -0.14
N ASN A 153 8.98 11.63 0.59
CA ASN A 153 7.77 12.40 0.26
C ASN A 153 7.76 12.94 -1.18
N SER A 154 8.92 13.33 -1.73
CA SER A 154 9.04 13.83 -3.10
C SER A 154 8.75 12.76 -4.17
N LYS A 155 9.00 11.48 -3.88
CA LYS A 155 8.79 10.35 -4.81
C LYS A 155 7.40 9.73 -4.65
N LYS A 156 6.69 10.00 -3.55
CA LYS A 156 5.34 9.48 -3.28
C LYS A 156 4.33 9.75 -4.41
N PRO A 157 4.29 10.93 -5.06
CA PRO A 157 3.38 11.17 -6.19
C PRO A 157 3.59 10.19 -7.35
N GLN A 158 4.84 9.85 -7.64
CA GLN A 158 5.19 8.92 -8.72
C GLN A 158 4.79 7.49 -8.37
N VAL A 159 5.11 7.04 -7.16
CA VAL A 159 4.71 5.72 -6.66
C VAL A 159 3.18 5.60 -6.57
N ASN A 160 2.47 6.67 -6.17
CA ASN A 160 1.01 6.72 -6.21
C ASN A 160 0.44 6.59 -7.63
N LYS A 161 1.13 7.14 -8.63
CA LYS A 161 0.72 7.02 -10.03
C LYS A 161 0.96 5.60 -10.55
N ILE A 162 2.08 4.98 -10.18
CA ILE A 162 2.37 3.57 -10.48
C ILE A 162 1.29 2.67 -9.88
N GLU A 163 0.94 2.88 -8.60
CA GLU A 163 -0.16 2.16 -7.92
C GLU A 163 -1.47 2.25 -8.70
N ALA A 164 -1.84 3.44 -9.18
CA ALA A 164 -3.06 3.64 -9.94
C ALA A 164 -3.04 2.93 -11.30
N LEU A 165 -1.92 2.98 -12.03
CA LEU A 165 -1.77 2.30 -13.32
C LEU A 165 -1.78 0.78 -13.18
N LEU A 166 -1.19 0.26 -12.10
CA LEU A 166 -1.24 -1.16 -11.77
C LEU A 166 -2.66 -1.59 -11.40
N ALA A 167 -3.41 -0.77 -10.66
CA ALA A 167 -4.81 -1.04 -10.32
C ALA A 167 -5.72 -1.03 -11.55
N GLU A 168 -5.50 -0.11 -12.49
CA GLU A 168 -6.22 -0.06 -13.78
C GLU A 168 -5.97 -1.33 -14.61
N GLY A 169 -4.72 -1.78 -14.71
CA GLY A 169 -4.34 -2.98 -15.46
C GLY A 169 -4.47 -4.30 -14.68
N GLY A 170 -4.99 -4.27 -13.44
CA GLY A 170 -5.11 -5.45 -12.57
C GLY A 170 -3.78 -6.15 -12.24
N LYS A 171 -2.65 -5.45 -12.31
CA LYS A 171 -1.30 -6.04 -12.15
C LYS A 171 -0.77 -5.86 -10.71
N PRO A 172 -0.02 -6.82 -10.16
CA PRO A 172 0.55 -6.69 -8.81
C PRO A 172 1.79 -5.79 -8.78
N TRP A 173 2.19 -5.32 -7.59
CA TRP A 173 3.42 -4.56 -7.38
C TRP A 173 4.69 -5.27 -7.85
N ALA A 174 4.70 -6.61 -7.80
CA ALA A 174 5.80 -7.42 -8.31
C ALA A 174 6.08 -7.16 -9.80
N TYR A 175 5.05 -6.83 -10.60
CA TYR A 175 5.23 -6.48 -12.00
C TYR A 175 6.01 -5.18 -12.19
N ALA A 176 5.73 -4.16 -11.38
CA ALA A 176 6.49 -2.91 -11.41
C ALA A 176 7.95 -3.09 -10.95
N GLN A 177 8.20 -3.99 -9.99
CA GLN A 177 9.57 -4.35 -9.59
C GLN A 177 10.31 -5.08 -10.72
N ALA A 178 9.66 -6.01 -11.41
CA ALA A 178 10.23 -6.68 -12.58
C ALA A 178 10.54 -5.70 -13.74
N LEU A 179 9.73 -4.65 -13.92
CA LEU A 179 10.02 -3.57 -14.88
C LEU A 179 11.25 -2.74 -14.46
N ALA A 180 11.38 -2.42 -13.18
CA ALA A 180 12.57 -1.74 -12.67
C ALA A 180 13.84 -2.58 -12.91
N MET A 181 13.75 -3.89 -12.69
CA MET A 181 14.83 -4.83 -12.95
C MET A 181 15.16 -4.93 -14.45
N SER A 182 14.15 -5.02 -15.33
CA SER A 182 14.40 -5.17 -16.77
C SER A 182 15.02 -3.91 -17.39
N MET A 183 14.51 -2.72 -17.05
CA MET A 183 14.92 -1.43 -17.61
C MET A 183 16.20 -0.89 -16.99
N TYR A 184 16.32 -0.96 -15.65
CA TYR A 184 17.35 -0.24 -14.90
C TYR A 184 18.25 -1.16 -14.07
N LYS A 185 18.02 -2.48 -14.06
CA LYS A 185 18.75 -3.44 -13.22
C LYS A 185 18.70 -3.10 -11.72
N VAL A 186 17.62 -2.43 -11.30
CA VAL A 186 17.37 -2.08 -9.89
C VAL A 186 16.35 -3.05 -9.32
N GLU A 187 16.70 -3.70 -8.20
CA GLU A 187 15.88 -4.73 -7.57
C GLU A 187 14.63 -4.16 -6.88
N TYR A 188 14.79 -3.06 -6.12
CA TYR A 188 13.68 -2.47 -5.37
C TYR A 188 13.30 -1.09 -5.88
N LEU A 189 12.00 -0.86 -6.00
CA LEU A 189 11.45 0.43 -6.45
C LEU A 189 11.79 1.60 -5.51
N THR A 190 12.13 1.31 -4.24
CA THR A 190 12.60 2.29 -3.25
C THR A 190 13.95 2.89 -3.63
N TRP A 191 14.80 2.13 -4.33
CA TRP A 191 16.13 2.56 -4.78
C TRP A 191 16.11 3.31 -6.10
N CYS A 192 14.97 3.35 -6.80
CA CYS A 192 14.87 4.09 -8.05
C CYS A 192 14.94 5.61 -7.85
N ASP A 193 15.64 6.28 -8.75
CA ASP A 193 15.63 7.73 -8.87
C ASP A 193 14.32 8.25 -9.48
N ALA A 194 14.00 9.53 -9.29
CA ALA A 194 12.80 10.17 -9.81
C ALA A 194 12.69 10.04 -11.35
N ARG A 195 13.81 10.11 -12.08
CA ARG A 195 13.83 9.90 -13.54
C ARG A 195 13.49 8.45 -13.91
N GLN A 196 14.03 7.49 -13.18
CA GLN A 196 13.75 6.06 -13.40
C GLN A 196 12.28 5.74 -13.12
N LEU A 197 11.70 6.31 -12.05
CA LEU A 197 10.28 6.17 -11.75
C LEU A 197 9.38 6.75 -12.86
N GLN A 198 9.75 7.88 -13.48
CA GLN A 198 9.02 8.40 -14.65
C GLN A 198 9.10 7.46 -15.86
N GLY A 199 10.26 6.83 -16.09
CA GLY A 199 10.43 5.84 -17.15
C GLY A 199 9.49 4.63 -16.96
N ILE A 200 9.40 4.12 -15.73
CA ILE A 200 8.47 3.02 -15.38
C ILE A 200 7.02 3.44 -15.58
N ILE A 201 6.64 4.65 -15.15
CA ILE A 201 5.29 5.19 -15.39
C ILE A 201 4.98 5.22 -16.89
N THR A 202 5.92 5.68 -17.71
CA THR A 202 5.75 5.77 -19.17
C THR A 202 5.58 4.38 -19.80
N ALA A 203 6.36 3.39 -19.34
CA ALA A 203 6.22 2.01 -19.79
C ALA A 203 4.85 1.42 -19.44
N LEU A 204 4.36 1.66 -18.22
CA LEU A 204 3.04 1.20 -17.76
C LEU A 204 1.89 1.85 -18.54
N VAL A 205 1.94 3.16 -18.77
CA VAL A 205 0.93 3.85 -19.60
C VAL A 205 0.86 3.23 -21.00
N LYS A 206 2.02 3.05 -21.65
CA LYS A 206 2.09 2.43 -22.98
C LYS A 206 1.61 0.97 -22.98
N GLN A 207 1.68 0.28 -21.86
CA GLN A 207 1.17 -1.09 -21.73
C GLN A 207 -0.37 -1.08 -21.62
N ASN A 208 -0.92 -0.25 -20.72
CA ASN A 208 -2.37 -0.09 -20.57
C ASN A 208 -3.01 0.38 -21.89
N GLU A 209 -2.38 1.31 -22.61
CA GLU A 209 -2.84 1.74 -23.94
C GLU A 209 -2.85 0.63 -24.99
N ARG A 210 -1.89 -0.31 -24.93
CA ARG A 210 -1.85 -1.47 -25.83
C ARG A 210 -2.97 -2.45 -25.50
N GLU A 211 -3.19 -2.72 -24.23
CA GLU A 211 -4.28 -3.59 -23.75
C GLU A 211 -5.65 -2.99 -24.10
N ALA A 212 -5.85 -1.69 -23.89
CA ALA A 212 -7.06 -0.97 -24.25
C ALA A 212 -7.30 -0.90 -25.77
N LYS A 213 -6.26 -0.95 -26.60
CA LYS A 213 -6.39 -1.07 -28.05
C LYS A 213 -6.72 -2.50 -28.46
N ALA A 214 -6.11 -3.50 -27.83
CA ALA A 214 -6.36 -4.91 -28.12
C ALA A 214 -7.80 -5.33 -27.77
N GLU A 215 -8.40 -4.75 -26.73
CA GLU A 215 -9.82 -5.00 -26.38
C GLU A 215 -10.81 -4.43 -27.40
N LYS A 216 -10.39 -3.44 -28.22
CA LYS A 216 -11.28 -2.77 -29.18
C LYS A 216 -11.42 -3.49 -30.53
N TYR A 217 -10.60 -4.51 -30.79
CA TYR A 217 -10.60 -5.27 -32.04
C TYR A 217 -10.94 -6.73 -31.75
#